data_AF-A0A6A5BGR1-F1
#
_entry.id   AF-A0A6A5BGR1-F1
#
_cell.length_a   1.000
_cell.length_b   1.000
_cell.length_c   1.000
_cell.angle_alpha   90.00
_cell.angle_beta   90.00
_cell.angle_gamma   90.00
#
_symmetry.space_group_name_H-M   'P 1'
#
loop_
_entity.id
_entity.type
_entity.pdbx_description
1 polymer ?
#
loop_
_entity_poly.entity_id
_entity_poly.type
_entity_poly.pdbx_seq_one_letter_code
_entity_poly.pdbx_strand_id
1 'polypeptide(L)'
;MIPTTQQTLQDENEYNFKEGEVLKFNIGGRLFAVLKETLTQPIKKLNMENEDDENGNDEIVENNEYYEPNMLSAIASGMHTLTFDKDGSIFIDRDGKYFGYILNYLRASGIPNHFSLPKDEHAIECIYLEAQYYNIQGLIEFIEQEHENWIEHLKPKNFILSNRQPFKDSKILTNQMEGKLVNLLSKTRSFKNCKLLFRASQDGFNASQFHSKCDNKGPTVTIIKTFNSCIFGGYTPLSWNTSDSFQRDNSSFLFSFIGKNEEERNVRIENQGQKDNTKSIYCGSLYGPTFGGGHDLYVDFTSNYSNLGHSYSLNGIAYATSQAQGFLAGSYHFSISELEVYELK
;
A
#
# COMPACT_ATOMS: atom_id res chain seq x y z
N MET A 1 -15.33 -49.95 1.75
CA MET A 1 -16.19 -48.86 2.25
C MET A 1 -15.43 -48.15 3.36
N ILE A 2 -14.87 -46.98 3.04
CA ILE A 2 -14.19 -46.12 4.00
C ILE A 2 -15.18 -45.01 4.33
N PRO A 3 -15.59 -44.79 5.59
CA PRO A 3 -16.31 -43.59 5.94
C PRO A 3 -15.30 -42.46 6.15
N THR A 4 -15.23 -41.59 5.16
CA THR A 4 -14.68 -40.25 5.27
C THR A 4 -15.51 -39.48 6.29
N THR A 5 -14.88 -38.99 7.37
CA THR A 5 -15.47 -37.91 8.17
C THR A 5 -14.61 -36.68 7.94
N GLN A 6 -15.05 -35.85 6.99
CA GLN A 6 -14.63 -34.45 6.92
C GLN A 6 -15.21 -33.77 8.16
N GLN A 7 -14.35 -33.42 9.11
CA GLN A 7 -14.71 -32.48 10.16
C GLN A 7 -14.48 -31.08 9.59
N THR A 8 -15.60 -30.40 9.40
CA THR A 8 -15.74 -29.03 8.90
C THR A 8 -15.59 -28.04 10.05
N LEU A 9 -15.08 -26.84 9.71
CA LEU A 9 -15.11 -25.58 10.46
C LEU A 9 -14.17 -25.52 11.68
N GLN A 10 -12.97 -24.96 11.46
CA GLN A 10 -12.25 -24.28 12.53
C GLN A 10 -12.68 -22.82 12.51
N ASP A 11 -13.32 -22.42 13.60
CA ASP A 11 -13.68 -21.05 13.94
C ASP A 11 -12.51 -20.10 13.70
N GLU A 12 -12.78 -18.95 13.08
CA GLU A 12 -11.92 -17.77 13.15
C GLU A 12 -11.87 -17.35 14.62
N ASN A 13 -10.93 -17.92 15.38
CA ASN A 13 -10.68 -17.53 16.76
C ASN A 13 -10.08 -16.13 16.75
N GLU A 14 -10.94 -15.11 16.84
CA GLU A 14 -10.56 -13.77 17.22
C GLU A 14 -10.05 -13.84 18.67
N TYR A 15 -8.73 -13.89 18.83
CA TYR A 15 -8.09 -14.00 20.15
C TYR A 15 -8.22 -12.67 20.89
N ASN A 16 -9.09 -12.63 21.89
CA ASN A 16 -9.35 -11.44 22.71
C ASN A 16 -8.46 -11.43 23.96
N PHE A 17 -7.25 -10.88 23.85
CA PHE A 17 -6.37 -10.63 24.99
C PHE A 17 -6.90 -9.50 25.89
N LYS A 18 -6.84 -9.67 27.21
CA LYS A 18 -7.32 -8.70 28.20
C LYS A 18 -6.25 -7.66 28.54
N GLU A 19 -6.70 -6.51 29.04
CA GLU A 19 -5.80 -5.52 29.63
C GLU A 19 -5.06 -6.11 30.84
N GLY A 20 -3.76 -5.84 30.95
CA GLY A 20 -2.84 -6.40 31.92
C GLY A 20 -2.41 -7.84 31.65
N GLU A 21 -2.83 -8.44 30.53
CA GLU A 21 -2.47 -9.81 30.18
C GLU A 21 -1.01 -9.90 29.74
N VAL A 22 -0.30 -10.91 30.26
CA VAL A 22 1.08 -11.22 29.85
C VAL A 22 1.03 -12.25 28.73
N LEU A 23 1.39 -11.83 27.53
CA LEU A 23 1.54 -12.69 26.37
C LEU A 23 2.93 -13.33 26.39
N LYS A 24 2.97 -14.64 26.14
CA LYS A 24 4.21 -15.41 26.03
C LYS A 24 4.54 -15.60 24.56
N PHE A 25 5.75 -15.22 24.17
CA PHE A 25 6.27 -15.41 22.81
C PHE A 25 7.41 -16.40 22.80
N ASN A 26 7.45 -17.23 21.76
CA ASN A 26 8.60 -18.04 21.39
C ASN A 26 9.11 -17.56 20.03
N ILE A 27 10.21 -16.80 20.03
CA ILE A 27 10.83 -16.24 18.83
C ILE A 27 12.04 -17.12 18.47
N GLY A 28 11.85 -18.04 17.53
CA GLY A 28 12.91 -18.96 17.06
C GLY A 28 13.57 -19.79 18.16
N GLY A 29 12.80 -20.16 19.19
CA GLY A 29 13.28 -20.93 20.35
C GLY A 29 13.61 -20.10 21.59
N ARG A 30 13.57 -18.76 21.51
CA ARG A 30 13.78 -17.87 22.67
C ARG A 30 12.45 -17.39 23.24
N LEU A 31 12.27 -17.56 24.55
CA LEU A 31 11.04 -17.21 25.23
C LEU A 31 11.04 -15.77 25.75
N PHE A 32 9.93 -15.07 25.55
CA PHE A 32 9.68 -13.72 26.04
C PHE A 32 8.30 -13.66 26.72
N ALA A 33 8.18 -12.79 27.72
CA ALA A 33 6.92 -12.48 28.38
C ALA A 33 6.72 -10.97 28.33
N VAL A 34 5.59 -10.53 27.79
CA VAL A 34 5.35 -9.13 27.46
C VAL A 34 3.90 -8.77 27.79
N LEU A 35 3.68 -7.59 28.37
CA LEU A 35 2.33 -7.08 28.60
C LEU A 35 1.67 -6.70 27.28
N LYS A 36 0.37 -6.97 27.14
CA LYS A 36 -0.44 -6.54 25.99
C LYS A 36 -0.23 -5.05 25.67
N GLU A 37 -0.22 -4.21 26.70
CA GLU A 37 -0.09 -2.76 26.59
C GLU A 37 1.25 -2.35 25.98
N THR A 38 2.31 -3.14 26.20
CA THR A 38 3.61 -2.86 25.60
C THR A 38 3.54 -2.98 24.08
N LEU A 39 2.73 -3.92 23.57
CA LEU A 39 2.59 -4.21 22.15
C LEU A 39 1.58 -3.30 21.47
N THR A 40 0.56 -2.84 22.19
CA THR A 40 -0.52 -2.01 21.64
C THR A 40 -0.39 -0.51 21.93
N GLN A 41 0.60 -0.08 22.72
CA GLN A 41 0.78 1.36 22.97
C GLN A 41 1.08 2.12 21.68
N PRO A 42 0.49 3.32 21.49
CA PRO A 42 0.80 4.17 20.35
C PRO A 42 2.28 4.59 20.33
N ILE A 43 2.88 4.60 19.15
CA ILE A 43 4.25 5.07 18.93
C ILE A 43 4.17 6.48 18.34
N LYS A 44 4.71 7.47 19.04
CA LYS A 44 4.64 8.87 18.61
C LYS A 44 5.55 9.11 17.40
N LYS A 45 5.06 9.87 16.42
CA LYS A 45 5.92 10.48 15.40
C LYS A 45 6.53 11.75 15.98
N LEU A 46 7.83 11.93 15.82
CA LEU A 46 8.50 13.17 16.20
C LEU A 46 8.68 14.02 14.96
N ASN A 47 7.73 14.92 14.70
CA ASN A 47 7.91 15.95 13.70
C ASN A 47 8.77 17.05 14.33
N MET A 48 10.05 17.13 13.95
CA MET A 48 10.84 18.34 14.19
C MET A 48 10.63 19.27 13.00
N GLU A 49 9.48 19.94 12.97
CA GLU A 49 9.28 21.10 12.08
C GLU A 49 9.73 22.34 12.85
N ASN A 50 10.81 22.98 12.38
CA ASN A 50 11.07 24.38 12.71
C ASN A 50 10.20 25.20 11.75
N GLU A 51 9.09 25.77 12.23
CA GLU A 51 8.46 26.88 11.52
C GLU A 51 9.10 28.18 12.03
N ASP A 52 9.83 28.89 11.16
CA ASP A 52 10.22 30.27 11.42
C ASP A 52 8.93 31.11 11.39
N ASP A 53 8.39 31.48 12.56
CA ASP A 53 7.35 32.50 12.62
C ASP A 53 7.96 33.88 12.28
N GLU A 54 7.18 34.80 11.69
CA GLU A 54 7.65 36.15 11.35
C GLU A 54 8.05 37.00 12.59
N ASN A 55 8.02 36.43 13.80
CA ASN A 55 8.32 37.10 15.06
C ASN A 55 9.48 36.46 15.86
N GLY A 56 10.13 35.41 15.37
CA GLY A 56 11.32 34.79 15.98
C GLY A 56 11.06 34.07 17.31
N ASN A 57 9.85 33.54 17.54
CA ASN A 57 9.55 32.68 18.68
C ASN A 57 9.36 31.23 18.22
N ASP A 58 10.23 30.34 18.71
CA ASP A 58 10.07 28.88 18.57
C ASP A 58 8.83 28.40 19.35
N GLU A 59 7.64 28.40 18.75
CA GLU A 59 6.50 27.64 19.27
C GLU A 59 6.57 26.21 18.76
N ILE A 60 6.96 25.27 19.64
CA ILE A 60 6.88 23.83 19.36
C ILE A 60 5.39 23.46 19.34
N VAL A 61 4.80 23.37 18.16
CA VAL A 61 3.46 22.79 18.00
C VAL A 61 3.60 21.27 18.09
N GLU A 62 3.25 20.69 19.25
CA GLU A 62 3.16 19.23 19.39
C GLU A 62 2.02 18.69 18.50
N ASN A 63 2.36 18.29 17.28
CA ASN A 63 1.46 17.50 16.45
C ASN A 63 1.38 16.08 17.02
N ASN A 64 0.21 15.71 17.55
CA ASN A 64 -0.10 14.38 18.08
C ASN A 64 -0.27 13.34 16.96
N GLU A 65 0.74 13.19 16.11
CA GLU A 65 0.77 12.11 15.12
C GLU A 65 1.38 10.84 15.70
N TYR A 66 0.81 9.71 15.33
CA TYR A 66 1.25 8.38 15.74
C TYR A 66 1.50 7.51 14.51
N TYR A 67 2.42 6.57 14.61
CA TYR A 67 2.59 5.55 13.58
C TYR A 67 1.40 4.59 13.57
N GLU A 68 1.10 4.05 12.38
CA GLU A 68 0.10 2.99 12.20
C GLU A 68 0.43 1.73 13.03
N PRO A 69 -0.57 0.91 13.37
CA PRO A 69 -0.37 -0.35 14.09
C PRO A 69 0.66 -1.27 13.39
N ASN A 70 1.62 -1.76 14.18
CA ASN A 70 2.63 -2.73 13.73
C ASN A 70 2.12 -4.18 13.88
N MET A 71 2.86 -5.17 13.36
CA MET A 71 2.47 -6.58 13.41
C MET A 71 2.22 -7.09 14.85
N LEU A 72 3.04 -6.68 15.81
CA LEU A 72 2.92 -7.13 17.20
C LEU A 72 1.68 -6.53 17.88
N SER A 73 1.32 -5.29 17.53
CA SER A 73 0.07 -4.68 17.97
C SER A 73 -1.17 -5.39 17.38
N ALA A 74 -1.09 -5.84 16.12
CA ALA A 74 -2.15 -6.61 15.48
C ALA A 74 -2.32 -7.98 16.15
N ILE A 75 -1.21 -8.66 16.48
CA ILE A 75 -1.22 -9.90 17.27
C ILE A 75 -1.91 -9.69 18.61
N ALA A 76 -1.51 -8.67 19.37
CA ALA A 76 -2.07 -8.36 20.68
C ALA A 76 -3.53 -7.87 20.63
N SER A 77 -4.00 -7.44 19.45
CA SER A 77 -5.38 -7.03 19.20
C SER A 77 -6.25 -8.13 18.59
N GLY A 78 -5.72 -9.35 18.40
CA GLY A 78 -6.45 -10.47 17.80
C GLY A 78 -6.63 -10.39 16.28
N MET A 79 -6.01 -9.38 15.63
CA MET A 79 -6.14 -9.06 14.20
C MET A 79 -5.11 -9.80 13.33
N HIS A 80 -4.42 -10.79 13.88
CA HIS A 80 -3.38 -11.54 13.18
C HIS A 80 -3.49 -13.03 13.50
N THR A 81 -3.29 -13.88 12.50
CA THR A 81 -3.27 -15.34 12.69
C THR A 81 -2.17 -15.73 13.66
N LEU A 82 -2.52 -16.51 14.69
CA LEU A 82 -1.58 -16.96 15.71
C LEU A 82 -1.14 -18.40 15.46
N THR A 83 0.16 -18.64 15.61
CA THR A 83 0.73 -19.98 15.75
C THR A 83 1.20 -20.13 17.19
N PHE A 84 1.01 -21.31 17.78
CA PHE A 84 1.46 -21.59 19.14
C PHE A 84 2.46 -22.74 19.14
N ASP A 85 3.44 -22.68 20.04
CA ASP A 85 4.30 -23.82 20.33
C ASP A 85 3.59 -24.84 21.24
N LYS A 86 4.27 -25.97 21.50
CA LYS A 86 3.76 -27.05 22.36
C LYS A 86 3.46 -26.61 23.80
N ASP A 87 4.03 -25.49 24.24
CA ASP A 87 3.91 -24.95 25.60
C ASP A 87 2.88 -23.81 25.67
N GLY A 88 2.17 -23.54 24.56
CA GLY A 88 1.12 -22.53 24.45
C GLY A 88 1.64 -21.09 24.29
N SER A 89 2.92 -20.89 23.96
CA SER A 89 3.47 -19.57 23.65
C SER A 89 3.23 -19.22 22.18
N ILE A 90 2.94 -17.95 21.89
CA ILE A 90 2.80 -17.44 20.52
C ILE A 90 4.14 -17.61 19.80
N PHE A 91 4.18 -18.46 18.79
CA PHE A 91 5.39 -18.81 18.06
C PHE A 91 5.57 -17.90 16.83
N ILE A 92 6.77 -17.34 16.70
CA ILE A 92 7.21 -16.58 15.53
C ILE A 92 8.53 -17.19 15.06
N ASP A 93 8.58 -17.62 13.79
CA ASP A 93 9.75 -18.24 13.17
C ASP A 93 10.77 -17.18 12.71
N ARG A 94 11.40 -16.53 13.69
CA ARG A 94 12.41 -15.46 13.51
C ARG A 94 13.54 -15.62 14.52
N ASP A 95 14.67 -14.95 14.31
CA ASP A 95 15.77 -14.98 15.27
C ASP A 95 15.47 -14.11 16.49
N GLY A 96 15.19 -14.75 17.63
CA GLY A 96 14.93 -14.06 18.88
C GLY A 96 16.14 -13.35 19.50
N LYS A 97 17.35 -13.43 18.93
CA LYS A 97 18.58 -12.89 19.53
C LYS A 97 18.46 -11.41 19.88
N TYR A 98 17.85 -10.61 19.00
CA TYR A 98 17.74 -9.15 19.17
C TYR A 98 16.31 -8.67 19.43
N PHE A 99 15.34 -9.57 19.59
CA PHE A 99 13.95 -9.22 19.87
C PHE A 99 13.76 -8.39 21.16
N GLY A 100 14.68 -8.50 22.12
CA GLY A 100 14.69 -7.64 23.30
C GLY A 100 14.81 -6.14 22.98
N TYR A 101 15.54 -5.76 21.92
CA TYR A 101 15.66 -4.37 21.47
C TYR A 101 14.36 -3.86 20.85
N ILE A 102 13.66 -4.72 20.09
CA ILE A 102 12.32 -4.44 19.59
C ILE A 102 11.38 -4.10 20.75
N LEU A 103 11.37 -4.94 21.79
CA LEU A 103 10.53 -4.70 22.96
C LEU A 103 10.92 -3.44 23.74
N ASN A 104 12.21 -3.13 23.84
CA ASN A 104 12.67 -1.92 24.53
C ASN A 104 12.24 -0.65 23.79
N TYR A 105 12.31 -0.64 22.45
CA TYR A 105 11.77 0.44 21.64
C TYR A 105 10.26 0.63 21.87
N LEU A 106 9.50 -0.48 21.85
CA LEU A 106 8.07 -0.43 22.12
C LEU A 106 7.78 0.13 23.52
N ARG A 107 8.43 -0.40 24.57
CA ARG A 107 8.30 0.09 25.97
C ARG A 107 8.57 1.59 26.12
N ALA A 108 9.48 2.13 25.31
CA ALA A 108 9.80 3.55 25.28
C ALA A 108 8.78 4.41 24.51
N SER A 109 7.73 3.81 23.93
CA SER A 109 6.77 4.45 23.02
C SER A 109 7.46 5.14 21.82
N GLY A 110 8.62 4.62 21.41
CA GLY A 110 9.47 5.21 20.37
C GLY A 110 10.19 6.50 20.76
N ILE A 111 10.13 6.93 22.03
CA ILE A 111 10.79 8.17 22.49
C ILE A 111 12.31 7.99 22.47
N PRO A 112 13.07 8.82 21.71
CA PRO A 112 14.53 8.81 21.70
C PRO A 112 15.10 8.97 23.11
N ASN A 113 16.27 8.38 23.36
CA ASN A 113 16.95 8.35 24.66
C ASN A 113 16.27 7.51 25.76
N HIS A 114 15.06 6.98 25.54
CA HIS A 114 14.41 6.04 26.47
C HIS A 114 14.68 4.56 26.10
N PHE A 115 15.35 4.32 24.98
CA PHE A 115 15.89 3.03 24.57
C PHE A 115 17.29 3.22 23.99
N SER A 116 18.05 2.14 23.86
CA SER A 116 19.38 2.17 23.24
C SER A 116 19.55 0.99 22.29
N LEU A 117 20.26 1.24 21.20
CA LEU A 117 20.72 0.22 20.26
C LEU A 117 22.09 -0.30 20.69
N PRO A 118 22.47 -1.53 20.30
CA PRO A 118 23.82 -2.02 20.46
C PRO A 118 24.80 -1.17 19.64
N LYS A 119 26.07 -1.14 20.05
CA LYS A 119 27.14 -0.45 19.30
C LYS A 119 27.69 -1.26 18.13
N ASP A 120 27.33 -2.54 18.06
CA ASP A 120 27.81 -3.49 17.06
C ASP A 120 27.01 -3.34 15.77
N GLU A 121 27.70 -3.11 14.65
CA GLU A 121 27.10 -2.86 13.33
C GLU A 121 26.19 -4.01 12.91
N HIS A 122 26.68 -5.25 12.99
CA HIS A 122 25.91 -6.43 12.62
C HIS A 122 24.67 -6.62 13.51
N ALA A 123 24.75 -6.28 14.79
CA ALA A 123 23.58 -6.28 15.66
C ALA A 123 22.52 -5.24 15.22
N ILE A 124 22.95 -4.04 14.80
CA ILE A 124 22.03 -3.02 14.26
C ILE A 124 21.39 -3.51 12.96
N GLU A 125 22.15 -4.10 12.04
CA GLU A 125 21.64 -4.71 10.81
C GLU A 125 20.55 -5.76 11.10
N CYS A 126 20.79 -6.66 12.05
CA CYS A 126 19.80 -7.67 12.44
C CYS A 126 18.56 -7.02 13.06
N ILE A 127 18.71 -6.00 13.91
CA ILE A 127 17.57 -5.27 14.50
C ILE A 127 16.77 -4.56 13.42
N TYR A 128 17.43 -3.98 12.42
CA TYR A 128 16.78 -3.33 11.28
C TYR A 128 15.92 -4.31 10.48
N LEU A 129 16.45 -5.49 10.16
CA LEU A 129 15.71 -6.55 9.47
C LEU A 129 14.52 -7.07 10.28
N GLU A 130 14.67 -7.20 11.59
CA GLU A 130 13.57 -7.56 12.50
C GLU A 130 12.51 -6.44 12.57
N ALA A 131 12.92 -5.17 12.66
CA ALA A 131 11.99 -4.03 12.66
C ALA A 131 11.16 -3.96 11.37
N GLN A 132 11.79 -4.24 10.22
CA GLN A 132 11.10 -4.39 8.93
C GLN A 132 10.10 -5.55 8.95
N TYR A 133 10.49 -6.71 9.48
CA TYR A 133 9.61 -7.87 9.57
C TYR A 133 8.37 -7.59 10.43
N TYR A 134 8.54 -6.98 11.61
CA TYR A 134 7.44 -6.63 12.52
C TYR A 134 6.68 -5.36 12.10
N ASN A 135 7.08 -4.71 11.00
CA ASN A 135 6.51 -3.46 10.50
C ASN A 135 6.51 -2.32 11.54
N ILE A 136 7.64 -2.10 12.23
CA ILE A 136 7.79 -1.07 13.26
C ILE A 136 8.40 0.18 12.63
N GLN A 137 7.57 0.94 11.93
CA GLN A 137 7.99 2.06 11.09
C GLN A 137 8.88 3.08 11.83
N GLY A 138 8.51 3.49 13.04
CA GLY A 138 9.32 4.46 13.78
C GLY A 138 10.71 3.97 14.17
N LEU A 139 10.92 2.66 14.35
CA LEU A 139 12.26 2.11 14.63
C LEU A 139 13.09 2.00 13.35
N ILE A 140 12.45 1.68 12.23
CA ILE A 140 13.07 1.68 10.89
C ILE A 140 13.60 3.09 10.60
N GLU A 141 12.76 4.11 10.74
CA GLU A 141 13.13 5.52 10.52
C GLU A 141 14.23 5.98 11.48
N PHE A 142 14.15 5.62 12.75
CA PHE A 142 15.20 5.95 13.73
C PHE A 142 16.57 5.36 13.36
N ILE A 143 16.62 4.07 12.98
CA ILE A 143 17.88 3.41 12.59
C ILE A 143 18.42 4.03 11.29
N GLU A 144 17.56 4.38 10.35
CA GLU A 144 17.95 5.04 9.11
C GLU A 144 18.55 6.42 9.35
N GLN A 145 17.98 7.19 10.26
CA GLN A 145 18.49 8.52 10.59
C GLN A 145 19.86 8.45 11.26
N GLU A 146 20.06 7.53 12.21
CA GLU A 146 21.28 7.45 13.01
C GLU A 146 22.40 6.61 12.37
N HIS A 147 22.05 5.64 11.52
CA HIS A 147 22.96 4.60 11.03
C HIS A 147 22.83 4.30 9.52
N GLU A 148 22.38 5.25 8.70
CA GLU A 148 22.17 5.09 7.25
C GLU A 148 23.30 4.31 6.54
N ASN A 149 24.55 4.70 6.78
CA ASN A 149 25.72 4.11 6.14
C ASN A 149 25.87 2.60 6.40
N TRP A 150 25.41 2.11 7.54
CA TRP A 150 25.56 0.71 7.96
C TRP A 150 24.51 -0.17 7.26
N ILE A 151 23.30 0.35 7.09
CA ILE A 151 22.15 -0.43 6.60
C ILE A 151 21.78 -0.18 5.13
N GLU A 152 22.48 0.72 4.43
CA GLU A 152 22.19 1.09 3.04
C GLU A 152 22.07 -0.11 2.10
N HIS A 153 22.87 -1.15 2.32
CA HIS A 153 22.86 -2.36 1.51
C HIS A 153 21.69 -3.32 1.84
N LEU A 154 21.07 -3.17 3.01
CA LEU A 154 19.92 -3.94 3.50
C LEU A 154 18.59 -3.29 3.15
N LYS A 155 18.60 -1.97 2.95
CA LYS A 155 17.45 -1.25 2.39
C LYS A 155 16.99 -2.01 1.14
N PRO A 156 15.71 -2.43 1.06
CA PRO A 156 15.17 -3.01 -0.16
C PRO A 156 15.61 -2.14 -1.34
N LYS A 157 15.99 -2.71 -2.48
CA LYS A 157 16.34 -1.89 -3.66
C LYS A 157 15.18 -1.01 -4.17
N ASN A 158 14.01 -1.13 -3.55
CA ASN A 158 12.82 -0.30 -3.71
C ASN A 158 12.58 0.68 -2.53
N PHE A 159 13.50 0.82 -1.56
CA PHE A 159 13.31 1.55 -0.29
C PHE A 159 13.67 3.04 -0.38
N ILE A 160 14.43 3.46 -1.39
CA ILE A 160 14.54 4.90 -1.72
C ILE A 160 13.15 5.51 -2.02
N LEU A 161 12.12 4.68 -2.19
CA LEU A 161 10.75 5.06 -2.46
C LEU A 161 9.84 5.13 -1.22
N SER A 162 10.23 4.62 -0.03
CA SER A 162 9.36 4.61 1.16
C SER A 162 9.42 5.88 1.99
N ASN A 163 10.54 6.62 1.98
CA ASN A 163 10.59 7.97 2.59
C ASN A 163 10.05 9.06 1.64
N ARG A 164 9.76 8.70 0.38
CA ARG A 164 8.93 9.53 -0.47
C ARG A 164 7.50 9.07 -0.23
N GLN A 165 6.64 10.01 0.11
CA GLN A 165 5.20 9.84 0.00
C GLN A 165 4.68 10.68 -1.17
N PRO A 166 4.93 10.30 -2.45
CA PRO A 166 4.44 11.08 -3.58
C PRO A 166 2.91 11.23 -3.59
N PHE A 167 2.21 10.31 -2.91
CA PHE A 167 0.77 10.25 -2.82
C PHE A 167 0.25 10.55 -1.41
N LYS A 168 1.02 11.25 -0.55
CA LYS A 168 0.67 11.55 0.85
C LYS A 168 -0.75 12.10 1.07
N ASP A 169 -1.28 12.84 0.09
CA ASP A 169 -2.60 13.46 0.18
C ASP A 169 -3.74 12.55 -0.33
N SER A 170 -3.43 11.30 -0.75
CA SER A 170 -4.42 10.39 -1.31
C SER A 170 -5.49 10.02 -0.29
N LYS A 171 -6.75 10.04 -0.72
CA LYS A 171 -7.89 9.52 0.05
C LYS A 171 -8.17 8.03 -0.21
N ILE A 172 -7.45 7.42 -1.15
CA ILE A 172 -7.65 6.05 -1.59
C ILE A 172 -6.56 5.12 -1.04
N LEU A 173 -5.30 5.53 -1.14
CA LEU A 173 -4.16 4.68 -0.84
C LEU A 173 -3.85 4.66 0.66
N THR A 174 -3.62 3.46 1.20
CA THR A 174 -2.89 3.30 2.46
C THR A 174 -1.38 3.38 2.21
N ASN A 175 -0.57 3.59 3.25
CA ASN A 175 0.90 3.61 3.15
C ASN A 175 1.46 2.33 2.47
N GLN A 176 0.86 1.17 2.77
CA GLN A 176 1.27 -0.09 2.15
C GLN A 176 0.97 -0.12 0.64
N MET A 177 -0.22 0.37 0.23
CA MET A 177 -0.61 0.46 -1.18
C MET A 177 0.23 1.49 -1.93
N GLU A 178 0.55 2.61 -1.29
CA GLU A 178 1.45 3.62 -1.83
C GLU A 178 2.82 3.01 -2.13
N GLY A 179 3.45 2.31 -1.18
CA GLY A 179 4.73 1.65 -1.43
C GLY A 179 4.68 0.65 -2.59
N LYS A 180 3.59 -0.11 -2.71
CA LYS A 180 3.33 -1.03 -3.83
C LYS A 180 3.21 -0.26 -5.15
N LEU A 181 2.44 0.82 -5.20
CA LEU A 181 2.24 1.64 -6.40
C LEU A 181 3.54 2.31 -6.85
N VAL A 182 4.26 2.91 -5.91
CA VAL A 182 5.53 3.58 -6.19
C VAL A 182 6.55 2.58 -6.75
N ASN A 183 6.63 1.36 -6.20
CA ASN A 183 7.45 0.28 -6.77
C ASN A 183 7.03 -0.10 -8.20
N LEU A 184 5.73 -0.19 -8.50
CA LEU A 184 5.25 -0.45 -9.87
C LEU A 184 5.63 0.67 -10.85
N LEU A 185 5.47 1.92 -10.43
CA LEU A 185 5.77 3.10 -11.23
C LEU A 185 7.27 3.24 -11.47
N SER A 186 8.11 3.10 -10.44
CA SER A 186 9.56 3.27 -10.54
C SER A 186 10.25 2.22 -11.42
N LYS A 187 9.68 1.01 -11.52
CA LYS A 187 10.12 0.00 -12.50
C LYS A 187 9.82 0.39 -13.95
N THR A 188 8.85 1.29 -14.15
CA THR A 188 8.41 1.72 -15.48
C THR A 188 9.10 3.02 -15.90
N ARG A 189 9.19 3.99 -14.98
CA ARG A 189 9.77 5.31 -15.22
C ARG A 189 10.28 5.90 -13.91
N SER A 190 11.44 6.56 -13.97
CA SER A 190 11.95 7.35 -12.84
C SER A 190 11.11 8.61 -12.65
N PHE A 191 10.70 8.87 -11.41
CA PHE A 191 10.00 10.07 -10.97
C PHE A 191 10.46 10.45 -9.56
N LYS A 192 10.40 11.74 -9.23
CA LYS A 192 10.80 12.30 -7.93
C LYS A 192 9.60 12.56 -7.03
N ASN A 193 8.52 13.07 -7.59
CA ASN A 193 7.31 13.41 -6.83
C ASN A 193 6.06 13.21 -7.69
N CYS A 194 4.88 13.32 -7.08
CA CYS A 194 3.62 13.34 -7.79
C CYS A 194 2.84 14.61 -7.44
N LYS A 195 2.03 15.08 -8.39
CA LYS A 195 1.14 16.21 -8.19
C LYS A 195 -0.29 15.75 -8.43
N LEU A 196 -1.17 15.90 -7.44
CA LEU A 196 -2.60 15.68 -7.62
C LEU A 196 -3.13 16.65 -8.69
N LEU A 197 -3.69 16.10 -9.76
CA LEU A 197 -4.33 16.85 -10.83
C LEU A 197 -5.84 16.93 -10.60
N PHE A 198 -6.46 15.79 -10.33
CA PHE A 198 -7.91 15.65 -10.25
C PHE A 198 -8.30 14.75 -9.09
N ARG A 199 -9.32 15.15 -8.33
CA ARG A 199 -9.98 14.32 -7.32
C ARG A 199 -11.49 14.44 -7.49
N ALA A 200 -12.18 13.33 -7.73
CA ALA A 200 -13.60 13.35 -8.06
C ALA A 200 -14.46 13.98 -6.95
N SER A 201 -14.18 13.68 -5.67
CA SER A 201 -14.90 14.30 -4.55
C SER A 201 -14.72 15.81 -4.40
N GLN A 202 -13.64 16.36 -4.96
CA GLN A 202 -13.31 17.79 -4.88
C GLN A 202 -13.69 18.54 -6.17
N ASP A 203 -13.47 17.93 -7.32
CA ASP A 203 -13.54 18.56 -8.63
C ASP A 203 -14.82 18.19 -9.40
N GLY A 204 -15.53 17.17 -8.95
CA GLY A 204 -16.77 16.68 -9.53
C GLY A 204 -16.59 15.42 -10.39
N PHE A 205 -17.58 14.55 -10.36
CA PHE A 205 -17.61 13.28 -11.08
C PHE A 205 -18.06 13.47 -12.54
N ASN A 206 -17.23 14.11 -13.39
CA ASN A 206 -17.53 14.24 -14.81
C ASN A 206 -16.27 14.43 -15.69
N ALA A 207 -16.39 14.04 -16.96
CA ALA A 207 -15.28 14.08 -17.93
C ALA A 207 -14.77 15.50 -18.22
N SER A 208 -15.66 16.51 -18.22
CA SER A 208 -15.24 17.89 -18.49
C SER A 208 -14.26 18.41 -17.43
N GLN A 209 -14.46 18.07 -16.16
CA GLN A 209 -13.57 18.45 -15.07
C GLN A 209 -12.28 17.63 -15.07
N PHE A 210 -12.36 16.36 -15.45
CA PHE A 210 -11.17 15.56 -15.69
C PHE A 210 -10.28 16.20 -16.77
N HIS A 211 -10.82 16.51 -17.95
CA HIS A 211 -10.05 17.08 -19.04
C HIS A 211 -9.50 18.47 -18.75
N SER A 212 -10.27 19.34 -18.08
CA SER A 212 -9.79 20.68 -17.73
C SER A 212 -8.53 20.64 -16.86
N LYS A 213 -8.33 19.56 -16.10
CA LYS A 213 -7.21 19.38 -15.17
C LYS A 213 -6.10 18.46 -15.68
N CYS A 214 -6.45 17.40 -16.41
CA CYS A 214 -5.54 16.32 -16.75
C CYS A 214 -4.99 16.38 -18.18
N ASP A 215 -5.62 17.14 -19.09
CA ASP A 215 -5.12 17.25 -20.46
C ASP A 215 -3.74 17.90 -20.51
N ASN A 216 -2.87 17.36 -21.36
CA ASN A 216 -1.49 17.82 -21.58
C ASN A 216 -0.58 17.76 -20.34
N LYS A 217 -0.90 16.91 -19.34
CA LYS A 217 -0.10 16.74 -18.10
C LYS A 217 0.71 15.45 -18.02
N GLY A 218 0.64 14.57 -19.02
CA GLY A 218 1.29 13.25 -18.96
C GLY A 218 2.79 13.32 -18.66
N PRO A 219 3.38 12.32 -17.97
CA PRO A 219 2.81 11.05 -17.52
C PRO A 219 1.80 11.16 -16.36
N THR A 220 0.79 10.29 -16.35
CA THR A 220 -0.21 10.25 -15.26
C THR A 220 -0.48 8.84 -14.73
N VAL A 221 -0.89 8.77 -13.46
CA VAL A 221 -1.48 7.59 -12.85
C VAL A 221 -2.89 7.93 -12.35
N THR A 222 -3.85 7.06 -12.67
CA THR A 222 -5.24 7.12 -12.20
C THR A 222 -5.43 6.03 -11.14
N ILE A 223 -6.04 6.39 -10.01
CA ILE A 223 -6.38 5.50 -8.91
C ILE A 223 -7.89 5.60 -8.68
N ILE A 224 -8.58 4.47 -8.64
CA ILE A 224 -10.04 4.37 -8.52
C ILE A 224 -10.39 3.54 -7.29
N LYS A 225 -11.26 4.08 -6.45
CA LYS A 225 -11.96 3.35 -5.40
C LYS A 225 -13.45 3.25 -5.75
N THR A 226 -13.99 2.06 -5.60
CA THR A 226 -15.40 1.76 -5.87
C THR A 226 -16.18 1.58 -4.57
N PHE A 227 -17.51 1.71 -4.63
CA PHE A 227 -18.38 1.53 -3.46
C PHE A 227 -18.37 0.11 -2.88
N ASN A 228 -17.97 -0.89 -3.66
CA ASN A 228 -17.75 -2.27 -3.19
C ASN A 228 -16.28 -2.53 -2.80
N SER A 229 -15.57 -1.48 -2.38
CA SER A 229 -14.21 -1.51 -1.84
C SER A 229 -13.10 -1.93 -2.80
N CYS A 230 -13.36 -2.21 -4.09
CA CYS A 230 -12.29 -2.52 -5.04
C CYS A 230 -11.43 -1.27 -5.30
N ILE A 231 -10.10 -1.48 -5.35
CA ILE A 231 -9.09 -0.46 -5.61
C ILE A 231 -8.21 -0.91 -6.77
N PHE A 232 -8.25 -0.15 -7.85
CA PHE A 232 -7.53 -0.43 -9.09
C PHE A 232 -7.26 0.86 -9.86
N GLY A 233 -6.56 0.78 -10.98
CA GLY A 233 -6.25 1.96 -11.76
C GLY A 233 -5.35 1.68 -12.94
N GLY A 234 -4.78 2.75 -13.50
CA GLY A 234 -3.94 2.68 -14.68
C GLY A 234 -2.89 3.78 -14.73
N TYR A 235 -1.72 3.42 -15.28
CA TYR A 235 -0.64 4.34 -15.61
C TYR A 235 -0.53 4.49 -17.13
N THR A 236 -0.26 5.73 -17.57
CA THR A 236 0.12 6.03 -18.95
C THR A 236 1.23 7.08 -18.98
N PRO A 237 2.28 6.92 -19.82
CA PRO A 237 3.26 7.97 -20.06
C PRO A 237 2.72 9.09 -20.95
N LEU A 238 1.58 8.87 -21.60
CA LEU A 238 1.00 9.80 -22.57
C LEU A 238 0.18 10.89 -21.89
N SER A 239 -0.02 11.98 -22.60
CA SER A 239 -0.97 13.03 -22.22
C SER A 239 -2.38 12.68 -22.70
N TRP A 240 -3.36 12.91 -21.84
CA TRP A 240 -4.76 13.09 -22.24
C TRP A 240 -4.88 14.35 -23.10
N ASN A 241 -5.74 14.35 -24.12
CA ASN A 241 -5.77 15.44 -25.10
C ASN A 241 -7.10 15.59 -25.87
N THR A 242 -8.21 15.04 -25.36
CA THR A 242 -9.55 15.16 -25.96
C THR A 242 -9.65 14.92 -27.49
N SER A 243 -8.72 14.15 -28.06
CA SER A 243 -8.61 13.96 -29.52
C SER A 243 -9.65 13.01 -30.14
N ASP A 244 -10.55 12.45 -29.33
CA ASP A 244 -11.55 11.44 -29.74
C ASP A 244 -10.90 10.26 -30.50
N SER A 245 -9.72 9.85 -30.03
CA SER A 245 -8.92 8.81 -30.67
C SER A 245 -8.14 7.95 -29.68
N PHE A 246 -7.83 6.72 -30.13
CA PHE A 246 -6.93 5.84 -29.40
C PHE A 246 -5.49 6.29 -29.54
N GLN A 247 -4.79 6.36 -28.42
CA GLN A 247 -3.35 6.57 -28.36
C GLN A 247 -2.63 5.23 -28.15
N ARG A 248 -1.35 5.17 -28.53
CA ARG A 248 -0.56 3.94 -28.48
C ARG A 248 0.67 4.11 -27.62
N ASP A 249 0.86 3.18 -26.69
CA ASP A 249 2.05 3.09 -25.86
C ASP A 249 2.16 1.68 -25.26
N ASN A 250 3.38 1.17 -25.13
CA ASN A 250 3.63 -0.18 -24.63
C ASN A 250 4.08 -0.21 -23.16
N SER A 251 4.33 0.95 -22.54
CA SER A 251 4.73 1.06 -21.13
C SER A 251 3.55 1.34 -20.19
N SER A 252 2.38 1.63 -20.76
CA SER A 252 1.12 1.79 -20.05
C SER A 252 0.69 0.46 -19.46
N PHE A 253 0.16 0.48 -18.24
CA PHE A 253 -0.30 -0.72 -17.53
C PHE A 253 -1.52 -0.41 -16.68
N LEU A 254 -2.35 -1.41 -16.42
CA LEU A 254 -3.37 -1.37 -15.38
C LEU A 254 -2.83 -2.05 -14.11
N PHE A 255 -3.42 -1.74 -12.96
CA PHE A 255 -3.14 -2.41 -11.70
C PHE A 255 -4.41 -2.66 -10.88
N SER A 256 -4.36 -3.67 -10.01
CA SER A 256 -5.43 -3.99 -9.05
C SER A 256 -4.81 -4.35 -7.70
N PHE A 257 -5.19 -3.60 -6.66
CA PHE A 257 -4.75 -3.79 -5.28
C PHE A 257 -5.81 -4.44 -4.40
N ILE A 258 -7.09 -4.12 -4.62
CA ILE A 258 -8.20 -4.75 -3.91
C ILE A 258 -9.23 -5.20 -4.92
N GLY A 259 -9.57 -6.49 -4.86
CA GLY A 259 -10.57 -7.14 -5.68
C GLY A 259 -11.94 -7.23 -5.01
N LYS A 260 -12.81 -8.03 -5.63
CA LYS A 260 -14.13 -8.35 -5.08
C LYS A 260 -13.98 -9.00 -3.70
N ASN A 261 -14.91 -8.70 -2.79
CA ASN A 261 -14.90 -9.21 -1.41
C ASN A 261 -13.61 -8.86 -0.66
N GLU A 262 -13.05 -7.68 -0.95
CA GLU A 262 -11.85 -7.15 -0.28
C GLU A 262 -10.60 -8.04 -0.44
N GLU A 263 -10.58 -8.86 -1.51
CA GLU A 263 -9.44 -9.70 -1.86
C GLU A 263 -8.19 -8.83 -2.08
N GLU A 264 -7.20 -8.96 -1.20
CA GLU A 264 -5.91 -8.32 -1.39
C GLU A 264 -5.19 -8.88 -2.62
N ARG A 265 -4.85 -7.98 -3.53
CA ARG A 265 -4.14 -8.25 -4.78
C ARG A 265 -2.94 -7.34 -4.90
N ASN A 266 -2.02 -7.69 -5.79
CA ASN A 266 -0.88 -6.87 -6.15
C ASN A 266 -0.55 -7.09 -7.63
N VAL A 267 -1.56 -6.93 -8.48
CA VAL A 267 -1.46 -7.35 -9.88
C VAL A 267 -1.14 -6.15 -10.76
N ARG A 268 -0.12 -6.29 -11.59
CA ARG A 268 0.19 -5.42 -12.72
C ARG A 268 -0.27 -6.12 -14.00
N ILE A 269 -0.96 -5.38 -14.87
CA ILE A 269 -1.57 -5.89 -16.09
C ILE A 269 -0.97 -5.12 -17.25
N GLU A 270 -0.16 -5.80 -18.05
CA GLU A 270 0.59 -5.18 -19.15
C GLU A 270 -0.29 -4.98 -20.39
N ASN A 271 0.05 -3.98 -21.20
CA ASN A 271 -0.51 -3.80 -22.53
C ASN A 271 0.08 -4.82 -23.52
N GLN A 272 -0.27 -6.09 -23.36
CA GLN A 272 0.20 -7.23 -24.18
C GLN A 272 -0.95 -7.93 -24.93
N GLY A 273 -2.09 -7.26 -25.05
CA GLY A 273 -3.26 -7.73 -25.76
C GLY A 273 -3.01 -8.06 -27.23
N GLN A 274 -3.98 -8.72 -27.87
CA GLN A 274 -3.86 -9.40 -29.17
C GLN A 274 -2.92 -8.68 -30.15
N LYS A 275 -1.95 -9.43 -30.70
CA LYS A 275 -0.68 -9.07 -31.40
C LYS A 275 -0.55 -7.80 -32.26
N ASP A 276 -1.58 -7.00 -32.46
CA ASP A 276 -1.58 -5.73 -33.23
C ASP A 276 -2.32 -4.56 -32.55
N ASN A 277 -2.80 -4.73 -31.31
CA ASN A 277 -3.68 -3.76 -30.61
C ASN A 277 -2.99 -2.97 -29.48
N THR A 278 -1.87 -2.30 -29.76
CA THR A 278 -1.11 -1.43 -28.81
C THR A 278 -1.85 -0.14 -28.38
N LYS A 279 -3.18 -0.10 -28.54
CA LYS A 279 -4.04 0.99 -28.08
C LYS A 279 -4.03 1.02 -26.55
N SER A 280 -3.33 1.98 -25.96
CA SER A 280 -3.13 2.08 -24.51
C SER A 280 -4.25 2.87 -23.84
N ILE A 281 -4.58 4.06 -24.37
CA ILE A 281 -5.62 4.93 -23.83
C ILE A 281 -6.54 5.43 -24.94
N TYR A 282 -7.75 5.84 -24.57
CA TYR A 282 -8.68 6.54 -25.46
C TYR A 282 -8.93 7.95 -24.93
N CYS A 283 -8.65 8.96 -25.74
CA CYS A 283 -8.77 10.38 -25.37
C CYS A 283 -10.10 10.97 -25.86
N GLY A 284 -11.23 10.36 -25.52
CA GLY A 284 -12.56 10.85 -25.89
C GLY A 284 -12.99 12.05 -25.06
N SER A 285 -13.56 13.08 -25.66
CA SER A 285 -13.97 14.32 -24.96
C SER A 285 -15.07 14.13 -23.90
N LEU A 286 -15.86 13.07 -24.04
CA LEU A 286 -16.90 12.66 -23.09
C LEU A 286 -16.43 11.58 -22.11
N TYR A 287 -15.16 11.19 -22.18
CA TYR A 287 -14.61 10.04 -21.47
C TYR A 287 -13.68 10.57 -20.37
N GLY A 288 -13.77 10.00 -19.18
CA GLY A 288 -12.71 10.11 -18.19
C GLY A 288 -11.50 9.22 -18.55
N PRO A 289 -10.68 8.83 -17.56
CA PRO A 289 -9.56 7.93 -17.77
C PRO A 289 -10.03 6.60 -18.38
N THR A 290 -9.70 6.38 -19.66
CA THR A 290 -10.09 5.17 -20.40
C THR A 290 -8.85 4.48 -20.96
N PHE A 291 -8.72 3.19 -20.66
CA PHE A 291 -7.58 2.36 -21.04
C PHE A 291 -8.04 1.21 -21.92
N GLY A 292 -7.28 0.97 -22.98
CA GLY A 292 -7.36 -0.21 -23.82
C GLY A 292 -8.29 -0.06 -25.02
N GLY A 293 -7.91 -0.68 -26.13
CA GLY A 293 -8.65 -0.67 -27.39
C GLY A 293 -10.07 -1.25 -27.31
N GLY A 294 -10.30 -2.15 -26.35
CA GLY A 294 -11.59 -2.78 -26.08
C GLY A 294 -12.27 -2.23 -24.83
N HIS A 295 -11.84 -1.06 -24.35
CA HIS A 295 -12.31 -0.47 -23.10
C HIS A 295 -12.10 -1.42 -21.91
N ASP A 296 -10.87 -1.94 -21.79
CA ASP A 296 -10.43 -2.79 -20.70
C ASP A 296 -10.71 -2.13 -19.33
N LEU A 297 -10.57 -0.80 -19.28
CA LEU A 297 -11.14 0.07 -18.24
C LEU A 297 -11.77 1.31 -18.91
N TYR A 298 -13.06 1.54 -18.67
CA TYR A 298 -13.81 2.70 -19.15
C TYR A 298 -14.45 3.47 -18.00
N VAL A 299 -14.23 4.79 -18.03
CA VAL A 299 -14.79 5.74 -17.07
C VAL A 299 -15.40 6.88 -17.86
N ASP A 300 -16.68 7.17 -17.62
CA ASP A 300 -17.39 8.39 -18.02
C ASP A 300 -18.05 9.07 -16.80
N PHE A 301 -17.80 8.54 -15.61
CA PHE A 301 -18.37 8.90 -14.32
C PHE A 301 -19.87 8.58 -14.14
N THR A 302 -20.52 7.98 -15.13
CA THR A 302 -21.95 7.64 -15.11
C THR A 302 -22.20 6.15 -15.33
N SER A 303 -21.69 5.60 -16.43
CA SER A 303 -21.88 4.21 -16.88
C SER A 303 -20.54 3.46 -16.98
N ASN A 304 -19.69 3.59 -15.95
CA ASN A 304 -18.35 2.99 -15.94
C ASN A 304 -18.41 1.46 -16.07
N TYR A 305 -17.41 0.88 -16.74
CA TYR A 305 -17.27 -0.59 -16.85
C TYR A 305 -15.82 -1.04 -17.07
N SER A 306 -15.56 -2.32 -16.85
CA SER A 306 -14.26 -2.96 -17.14
C SER A 306 -14.45 -4.25 -17.93
N ASN A 307 -13.55 -4.52 -18.87
CA ASN A 307 -13.57 -5.73 -19.70
C ASN A 307 -12.16 -6.12 -20.17
N LEU A 308 -11.36 -6.65 -19.25
CA LEU A 308 -9.96 -6.98 -19.52
C LEU A 308 -9.79 -8.00 -20.65
N GLY A 309 -8.57 -8.08 -21.18
CA GLY A 309 -8.16 -9.12 -22.13
C GLY A 309 -8.12 -8.67 -23.58
N HIS A 310 -8.47 -7.41 -23.88
CA HIS A 310 -8.36 -6.87 -25.23
C HIS A 310 -6.98 -6.28 -25.47
N SER A 311 -6.66 -5.16 -24.82
CA SER A 311 -5.34 -4.53 -24.85
C SER A 311 -4.55 -4.86 -23.59
N TYR A 312 -5.23 -4.93 -22.45
CA TYR A 312 -4.62 -5.25 -21.16
C TYR A 312 -5.00 -6.66 -20.75
N SER A 313 -4.05 -7.59 -20.88
CA SER A 313 -4.32 -9.02 -20.72
C SER A 313 -3.58 -9.63 -19.54
N LEU A 314 -4.22 -10.63 -18.92
CA LEU A 314 -3.64 -11.49 -17.90
C LEU A 314 -3.73 -12.93 -18.37
N ASN A 315 -2.68 -13.70 -18.11
CA ASN A 315 -2.68 -15.14 -18.41
C ASN A 315 -3.86 -15.82 -17.71
N GLY A 316 -4.65 -16.57 -18.50
CA GLY A 316 -5.84 -17.26 -18.01
C GLY A 316 -7.12 -16.43 -17.99
N ILE A 317 -7.07 -15.13 -18.35
CA ILE A 317 -8.26 -14.26 -18.43
C ILE A 317 -8.51 -13.90 -19.89
N ALA A 318 -9.55 -14.49 -20.47
CA ALA A 318 -9.96 -14.22 -21.85
C ALA A 318 -10.94 -13.04 -21.91
N TYR A 319 -10.80 -12.21 -22.95
CA TYR A 319 -11.68 -11.07 -23.21
C TYR A 319 -13.16 -11.47 -23.29
N ALA A 320 -14.04 -10.57 -22.83
CA ALA A 320 -15.50 -10.74 -22.82
C ALA A 320 -16.01 -11.94 -21.99
N THR A 321 -15.18 -12.50 -21.11
CA THR A 321 -15.62 -13.47 -20.10
C THR A 321 -16.09 -12.76 -18.84
N SER A 322 -16.96 -13.41 -18.06
CA SER A 322 -17.38 -12.91 -16.75
C SER A 322 -16.21 -12.71 -15.78
N GLN A 323 -15.13 -13.50 -15.92
CA GLN A 323 -13.90 -13.30 -15.18
C GLN A 323 -13.20 -11.99 -15.58
N ALA A 324 -13.06 -11.71 -16.88
CA ALA A 324 -12.48 -10.46 -17.37
C ALA A 324 -13.29 -9.23 -16.95
N GLN A 325 -14.62 -9.32 -17.06
CA GLN A 325 -15.53 -8.24 -16.73
C GLN A 325 -15.52 -7.90 -15.24
N GLY A 326 -15.43 -8.92 -14.38
CA GLY A 326 -15.42 -8.75 -12.94
C GLY A 326 -14.03 -8.58 -12.32
N PHE A 327 -12.95 -8.68 -13.09
CA PHE A 327 -11.60 -8.72 -12.51
C PHE A 327 -11.27 -7.44 -11.75
N LEU A 328 -11.39 -6.25 -12.36
CA LEU A 328 -11.00 -5.00 -11.70
C LEU A 328 -11.98 -4.59 -10.60
N ALA A 329 -13.26 -4.48 -10.94
CA ALA A 329 -14.26 -3.86 -10.09
C ALA A 329 -15.23 -4.85 -9.42
N GLY A 330 -15.02 -6.16 -9.58
CA GLY A 330 -15.92 -7.19 -9.04
C GLY A 330 -17.20 -7.45 -9.84
N SER A 331 -17.48 -6.61 -10.84
CA SER A 331 -18.59 -6.71 -11.78
C SER A 331 -18.26 -5.96 -13.08
N TYR A 332 -19.02 -6.22 -14.15
CA TYR A 332 -18.86 -5.54 -15.44
C TYR A 332 -19.01 -4.02 -15.30
N HIS A 333 -20.12 -3.56 -14.73
CA HIS A 333 -20.35 -2.15 -14.38
C HIS A 333 -19.92 -1.86 -12.95
N PHE A 334 -19.49 -0.63 -12.69
CA PHE A 334 -19.12 -0.19 -11.35
C PHE A 334 -19.42 1.28 -11.08
N SER A 335 -19.59 1.60 -9.80
CA SER A 335 -19.78 2.96 -9.31
C SER A 335 -18.55 3.42 -8.53
N ILE A 336 -18.05 4.59 -8.89
CA ILE A 336 -16.85 5.18 -8.30
C ILE A 336 -17.25 5.89 -7.01
N SER A 337 -16.59 5.56 -5.90
CA SER A 337 -16.70 6.31 -4.64
C SER A 337 -15.65 7.42 -4.55
N GLU A 338 -14.47 7.20 -5.13
CA GLU A 338 -13.42 8.21 -5.28
C GLU A 338 -12.53 7.88 -6.49
N LEU A 339 -12.06 8.91 -7.18
CA LEU A 339 -11.07 8.77 -8.26
C LEU A 339 -10.05 9.89 -8.16
N GLU A 340 -8.78 9.54 -8.15
CA GLU A 340 -7.66 10.48 -8.10
C GLU A 340 -6.75 10.29 -9.31
N VAL A 341 -6.26 11.39 -9.87
CA VAL A 341 -5.29 11.40 -10.97
C VAL A 341 -4.10 12.23 -10.57
N TYR A 342 -2.90 11.66 -10.70
CA TYR A 342 -1.65 12.32 -10.37
C TYR A 342 -0.74 12.43 -11.60
N GLU A 343 -0.08 13.57 -11.75
CA GLU A 343 1.06 13.78 -12.66
C GLU A 343 2.33 13.26 -11.98
N LEU A 344 3.16 12.50 -12.71
CA LEU A 344 4.48 12.08 -12.23
C LEU A 344 5.55 13.09 -12.69
N LYS A 345 6.33 13.63 -11.73
CA LYS A 345 7.34 14.67 -11.95
C LYS A 345 8.77 14.21 -11.78
#